data_AF-A0A927D147-F1
#
_entry.id   AF-A0A927D147-F1
#
_cell.length_a   1.000
_cell.length_b   1.000
_cell.length_c   1.000
_cell.angle_alpha   90.00
_cell.angle_beta   90.00
_cell.angle_gamma   90.00
#
_symmetry.space_group_name_H-M   'P 1'
#
loop_
_entity.id
_entity.type
_entity.pdbx_description
1 polymer ?
#
loop_
_entity_poly.entity_id
_entity_poly.type
_entity_poly.pdbx_seq_one_letter_code
_entity_poly.pdbx_strand_id
1 'polypeptide(L)'
;MKSSLVGLVMATIISGHALVTQAAAQDGVFYECDMNVKLPNGWVSPKIGIVIDVAGKVRVIDSVTLNFLKAPAKAGRMDKGNKMRLTWSIPAATDSRGQRIPTFRYVANLDRDTGAIRVIAKPTGAPQSWRGKGTCKTRSGPPPKILR
;
A
#
# COMPACT_ATOMS: atom_id res chain seq x y z
N MET A 1 -12.68 34.78 -79.42
CA MET A 1 -12.23 35.63 -78.30
C MET A 1 -12.78 35.01 -77.01
N LYS A 2 -11.92 34.81 -76.02
CA LYS A 2 -12.17 34.18 -74.71
C LYS A 2 -12.78 35.17 -73.72
N SER A 3 -13.59 34.69 -72.75
CA SER A 3 -13.58 35.03 -71.30
C SER A 3 -14.87 34.47 -70.66
N SER A 4 -14.85 33.34 -69.96
CA SER A 4 -14.44 33.09 -68.55
C SER A 4 -15.56 33.35 -67.53
N LEU A 5 -16.11 32.24 -67.03
CA LEU A 5 -17.03 32.13 -65.89
C LEU A 5 -16.24 32.09 -64.56
N VAL A 6 -16.74 32.83 -63.58
CA VAL A 6 -16.31 32.81 -62.18
C VAL A 6 -16.95 31.62 -61.46
N GLY A 7 -16.15 30.82 -60.75
CA GLY A 7 -16.63 29.76 -59.85
C GLY A 7 -15.91 29.85 -58.51
N LEU A 8 -16.62 30.29 -57.48
CA LEU A 8 -16.18 30.37 -56.09
C LEU A 8 -16.45 29.03 -55.40
N VAL A 9 -15.42 28.34 -54.92
CA VAL A 9 -15.55 27.10 -54.13
C VAL A 9 -15.55 27.48 -52.64
N MET A 10 -16.66 27.21 -51.94
CA MET A 10 -16.73 27.29 -50.47
C MET A 10 -16.16 26.01 -49.86
N ALA A 11 -15.14 26.15 -49.00
CA ALA A 11 -14.58 25.06 -48.19
C ALA A 11 -15.26 25.02 -46.82
N THR A 12 -16.00 23.94 -46.54
CA THR A 12 -16.59 23.64 -45.23
C THR A 12 -15.58 22.89 -44.36
N ILE A 13 -15.16 23.52 -43.26
CA ILE A 13 -14.24 22.93 -42.28
C ILE A 13 -15.08 22.17 -41.25
N ILE A 14 -14.97 20.84 -41.23
CA ILE A 14 -15.62 19.98 -40.24
C ILE A 14 -14.73 19.93 -38.99
N SER A 15 -15.13 20.65 -37.93
CA SER A 15 -14.45 20.64 -36.62
C SER A 15 -14.67 19.32 -35.89
N GLY A 16 -13.71 18.40 -35.99
CA GLY A 16 -13.67 17.15 -35.23
C GLY A 16 -13.36 17.40 -33.75
N HIS A 17 -14.35 17.20 -32.88
CA HIS A 17 -14.18 17.25 -31.43
C HIS A 17 -13.59 15.91 -30.95
N ALA A 18 -12.29 15.89 -30.66
CA ALA A 18 -11.65 14.75 -30.00
C ALA A 18 -12.19 14.63 -28.56
N LEU A 19 -12.95 13.57 -28.29
CA LEU A 19 -13.31 13.15 -26.94
C LEU A 19 -12.01 12.71 -26.22
N VAL A 20 -11.45 13.62 -25.41
CA VAL A 20 -10.37 13.28 -24.48
C VAL A 20 -10.97 12.47 -23.34
N THR A 21 -10.87 11.15 -23.40
CA THR A 21 -11.15 10.28 -22.26
C THR A 21 -10.08 10.52 -21.19
N GLN A 22 -10.42 11.31 -20.17
CA GLN A 22 -9.62 11.40 -18.95
C GLN A 22 -9.68 10.05 -18.24
N ALA A 23 -8.58 9.31 -18.28
CA ALA A 23 -8.38 8.18 -17.40
C ALA A 23 -8.39 8.70 -15.96
N ALA A 24 -9.43 8.36 -15.20
CA ALA A 24 -9.44 8.58 -13.77
C ALA A 24 -8.22 7.87 -13.18
N ALA A 25 -7.30 8.62 -12.59
CA ALA A 25 -6.22 8.06 -11.80
C ALA A 25 -6.87 7.25 -10.69
N GLN A 26 -6.76 5.92 -10.75
CA GLN A 26 -7.15 5.11 -9.61
C GLN A 26 -6.19 5.44 -8.49
N ASP A 27 -6.69 5.97 -7.39
CA ASP A 27 -5.85 6.24 -6.22
C ASP A 27 -5.54 4.93 -5.52
N GLY A 28 -4.27 4.74 -5.15
CA GLY A 28 -3.87 3.65 -4.26
C GLY A 28 -4.61 3.73 -2.92
N VAL A 29 -4.73 2.59 -2.23
CA VAL A 29 -5.42 2.53 -0.93
C VAL A 29 -4.38 2.56 0.18
N PHE A 30 -4.55 3.48 1.13
CA PHE A 30 -3.76 3.50 2.36
C PHE A 30 -4.61 3.11 3.57
N TYR A 31 -4.19 2.07 4.29
CA TYR A 31 -4.74 1.72 5.59
C TYR A 31 -3.81 2.21 6.69
N GLU A 32 -4.33 3.04 7.57
CA GLU A 32 -3.66 3.41 8.82
C GLU A 32 -4.24 2.57 9.95
N CYS A 33 -3.39 1.78 10.61
CA CYS A 33 -3.78 0.84 11.64
C CYS A 33 -3.24 1.24 13.00
N ASP A 34 -4.16 1.28 13.96
CA ASP A 34 -3.91 1.43 15.39
C ASP A 34 -3.91 0.06 16.06
N MET A 35 -2.76 -0.36 16.57
CA MET A 35 -2.57 -1.67 17.18
C MET A 35 -2.61 -1.56 18.71
N ASN A 36 -3.51 -2.29 19.32
CA ASN A 36 -3.49 -2.57 20.75
C ASN A 36 -2.46 -3.69 21.02
N VAL A 37 -1.24 -3.28 21.32
CA VAL A 37 -0.13 -4.17 21.70
C VAL A 37 0.16 -4.02 23.19
N LYS A 38 0.31 -5.15 23.89
CA LYS A 38 0.66 -5.16 25.32
C LYS A 38 2.10 -4.72 25.58
N LEU A 39 2.97 -4.81 24.56
CA LEU A 39 4.40 -4.53 24.65
C LEU A 39 4.74 -3.38 23.69
N PRO A 40 4.94 -2.15 24.18
CA PRO A 40 5.25 -0.99 23.34
C PRO A 40 6.58 -1.15 22.58
N ASN A 41 7.55 -1.92 23.11
CA ASN A 41 8.82 -2.26 22.47
C ASN A 41 8.85 -3.70 21.91
N GLY A 42 7.67 -4.25 21.58
CA GLY A 42 7.55 -5.59 21.02
C GLY A 42 7.84 -5.67 19.52
N TRP A 43 7.84 -6.89 18.98
CA TRP A 43 7.98 -7.14 17.54
C TRP A 43 6.69 -6.92 16.73
N VAL A 44 5.67 -6.29 17.32
CA VAL A 44 4.49 -5.80 16.59
C VAL A 44 4.33 -4.33 16.95
N SER A 45 4.44 -3.48 15.94
CA SER A 45 4.41 -2.03 16.11
C SER A 45 3.03 -1.54 16.58
N PRO A 46 2.95 -0.52 17.46
CA PRO A 46 1.69 0.13 17.83
C PRO A 46 0.96 0.81 16.66
N LYS A 47 1.70 1.22 15.63
CA LYS A 47 1.18 1.85 14.41
C LYS A 47 1.68 1.10 13.18
N ILE A 48 0.78 0.79 12.25
CA ILE A 48 1.11 0.11 10.99
C ILE A 48 0.39 0.83 9.84
N GLY A 49 1.14 1.21 8.82
CA GLY A 49 0.61 1.67 7.54
C GLY A 49 0.68 0.57 6.48
N ILE A 50 -0.41 0.35 5.74
CA ILE A 50 -0.44 -0.57 4.61
C ILE A 50 -0.80 0.24 3.37
N VAL A 51 0.12 0.31 2.42
CA VAL A 51 -0.09 0.96 1.13
C VAL A 51 -0.31 -0.12 0.08
N ILE A 52 -1.41 0.00 -0.66
CA ILE A 52 -1.70 -0.79 -1.85
C ILE A 52 -1.67 0.18 -3.02
N ASP A 53 -0.67 0.08 -3.89
CA ASP A 53 -0.61 0.93 -5.06
C ASP A 53 -1.63 0.52 -6.13
N VAL A 54 -1.70 1.33 -7.19
CA VAL A 54 -2.62 1.14 -8.33
C VAL A 54 -2.37 -0.16 -9.10
N ALA A 55 -1.15 -0.71 -9.00
CA ALA A 55 -0.78 -2.00 -9.58
C ALA A 55 -1.02 -3.17 -8.61
N GLY A 56 -1.62 -2.92 -7.45
CA GLY A 56 -1.91 -3.90 -6.42
C GLY A 56 -0.70 -4.31 -5.57
N LYS A 57 0.46 -3.65 -5.72
CA LYS A 57 1.65 -3.96 -4.92
C LYS A 57 1.44 -3.46 -3.50
N VAL A 58 1.77 -4.31 -2.53
CA VAL A 58 1.58 -3.99 -1.11
C VAL A 58 2.90 -3.64 -0.44
N ARG A 59 2.89 -2.53 0.29
CA ARG A 59 3.99 -2.08 1.14
C ARG A 59 3.49 -1.89 2.57
N VAL A 60 4.24 -2.40 3.53
CA VAL A 60 3.96 -2.24 4.97
C VAL A 60 4.99 -1.28 5.56
N ILE A 61 4.52 -0.30 6.32
CA ILE A 61 5.30 0.76 6.93
C ILE A 61 5.02 0.76 8.43
N ASP A 62 6.04 0.56 9.25
CA ASP A 62 5.95 0.64 10.70
C ASP A 62 7.33 0.89 11.31
N SER A 63 7.42 1.07 12.63
CA SER A 63 8.69 1.36 13.28
C SER A 63 9.71 0.22 13.10
N VAL A 64 9.27 -1.04 13.07
CA VAL A 64 10.16 -2.20 12.92
C VAL A 64 10.75 -2.26 11.51
N THR A 65 9.93 -2.14 10.46
CA THR A 65 10.39 -2.11 9.07
C THR A 65 11.30 -0.91 8.81
N LEU A 66 10.96 0.27 9.32
CA LEU A 66 11.82 1.45 9.21
C LEU A 66 13.13 1.29 9.97
N ASN A 67 13.13 0.65 11.14
CA ASN A 67 14.34 0.42 11.92
C ASN A 67 15.29 -0.56 11.24
N PHE A 68 14.79 -1.70 10.75
CA PHE A 68 15.63 -2.80 10.25
C PHE A 68 15.85 -2.78 8.74
N LEU A 69 14.85 -2.40 7.95
CA LEU A 69 14.96 -2.38 6.47
C LEU A 69 15.33 -1.00 5.92
N LYS A 70 15.21 0.05 6.74
CA LYS A 70 15.35 1.47 6.34
C LYS A 70 14.39 1.89 5.22
N ALA A 71 13.36 1.10 4.96
CA ALA A 71 12.35 1.30 3.93
C ALA A 71 11.09 0.49 4.27
N PRO A 72 9.93 0.81 3.65
CA PRO A 72 8.74 -0.03 3.74
C PRO A 72 9.01 -1.48 3.32
N ALA A 73 8.42 -2.46 3.99
CA ALA A 73 8.54 -3.86 3.59
C ALA A 73 7.68 -4.16 2.37
N LYS A 74 8.20 -4.94 1.42
CA LYS A 74 7.36 -5.60 0.39
C LYS A 74 6.52 -6.68 1.08
N ALA A 75 5.22 -6.70 0.80
CA ALA A 75 4.33 -7.72 1.32
C ALA A 75 3.65 -8.49 0.19
N GLY A 76 3.53 -9.80 0.37
CA GLY A 76 2.59 -10.62 -0.39
C GLY A 76 1.18 -10.41 0.12
N ARG A 77 0.19 -10.48 -0.78
CA ARG A 77 -1.23 -10.31 -0.50
C ARG A 77 -2.01 -11.51 -1.00
N MET A 78 -2.96 -11.97 -0.21
CA MET A 78 -3.94 -12.98 -0.56
C MET A 78 -5.31 -12.54 -0.04
N ASP A 79 -6.28 -12.41 -0.94
CA ASP A 79 -7.63 -12.00 -0.59
C ASP A 79 -8.57 -13.20 -0.54
N LYS A 80 -9.53 -13.17 0.40
CA LYS A 80 -10.63 -14.14 0.48
C LYS A 80 -11.88 -13.43 1.01
N GLY A 81 -12.82 -13.14 0.12
CA GLY A 81 -14.00 -12.32 0.47
C GLY A 81 -13.56 -10.97 1.04
N ASN A 82 -14.09 -10.58 2.20
CA ASN A 82 -13.70 -9.35 2.87
C ASN A 82 -12.33 -9.41 3.58
N LYS A 83 -11.73 -10.59 3.75
CA LYS A 83 -10.45 -10.78 4.43
C LYS A 83 -9.28 -10.58 3.47
N MET A 84 -8.31 -9.78 3.88
CA MET A 84 -7.02 -9.61 3.22
C MET A 84 -5.90 -10.13 4.14
N ARG A 85 -5.17 -11.16 3.69
CA ARG A 85 -3.99 -11.69 4.37
C ARG A 85 -2.74 -11.09 3.74
N LEU A 86 -1.89 -10.51 4.58
CA LEU A 86 -0.59 -9.96 4.18
C LEU A 86 0.55 -10.74 4.83
N THR A 87 1.64 -10.92 4.10
CA THR A 87 2.85 -11.57 4.61
C THR A 87 4.10 -10.82 4.19
N TRP A 88 4.98 -10.53 5.14
CA TRP A 88 6.29 -9.94 4.89
C TRP A 88 7.32 -10.52 5.85
N SER A 89 8.59 -10.22 5.60
CA SER A 89 9.70 -10.70 6.41
C SER A 89 10.72 -9.60 6.67
N ILE A 90 11.40 -9.70 7.81
CA ILE A 90 12.54 -8.87 8.17
C ILE A 90 13.75 -9.80 8.35
N PRO A 91 14.75 -9.76 7.47
CA PRO A 91 15.94 -10.57 7.60
C PRO A 91 16.92 -9.94 8.60
N ALA A 92 17.75 -10.79 9.20
CA ALA A 92 18.93 -10.41 9.98
C ALA A 92 18.66 -9.35 11.08
N ALA A 93 17.53 -9.47 11.77
CA ALA A 93 17.20 -8.55 12.85
C ALA A 93 18.08 -8.86 14.07
N THR A 94 18.54 -7.84 14.76
CA THR A 94 19.24 -7.98 16.05
C THR A 94 18.33 -7.44 17.14
N ASP A 95 18.10 -8.22 18.19
CA ASP A 95 17.29 -7.78 19.33
C ASP A 95 18.08 -6.87 20.29
N SER A 96 17.42 -6.36 21.32
CA SER A 96 18.04 -5.48 22.33
C SER A 96 19.12 -6.15 23.18
N ARG A 97 19.25 -7.49 23.13
CA ARG A 97 20.27 -8.28 23.82
C ARG A 97 21.44 -8.65 22.92
N GLY A 98 21.45 -8.15 21.68
CA GLY A 98 22.48 -8.49 20.68
C GLY A 98 22.26 -9.85 20.00
N GLN A 99 21.14 -10.53 20.25
CA GLN A 99 20.86 -11.81 19.60
C GLN A 99 20.46 -11.58 18.15
N ARG A 100 21.17 -12.24 17.23
CA ARG A 100 20.83 -12.24 15.81
C ARG A 100 19.68 -13.21 15.54
N ILE A 101 18.66 -12.70 14.87
CA ILE A 101 17.47 -13.43 14.44
C ILE A 101 17.51 -13.49 12.91
N PRO A 102 17.75 -14.68 12.31
CA PRO A 102 17.98 -14.80 10.87
C PRO A 102 16.82 -14.22 10.03
N THR A 103 15.59 -14.49 10.44
CA THR A 103 14.39 -13.94 9.81
C THR A 103 13.26 -13.83 10.83
N PHE A 104 12.57 -12.69 10.81
CA PHE A 104 11.24 -12.55 11.37
C PHE A 104 10.19 -12.61 10.27
N ARG A 105 9.21 -13.50 10.41
CA ARG A 105 8.06 -13.58 9.51
C ARG A 105 6.85 -12.92 10.16
N TYR A 106 6.15 -12.13 9.36
CA TYR A 106 4.94 -11.45 9.74
C TYR A 106 3.75 -11.97 8.95
N VAL A 107 2.61 -12.07 9.63
CA VAL A 107 1.32 -12.35 9.01
C VAL A 107 0.31 -11.37 9.58
N ALA A 108 -0.32 -10.57 8.72
CA ALA A 108 -1.48 -9.77 9.07
C ALA A 108 -2.73 -10.34 8.42
N ASN A 109 -3.86 -10.33 9.14
CA ASN A 109 -5.17 -10.56 8.57
C ASN A 109 -6.02 -9.31 8.86
N LEU A 110 -6.43 -8.62 7.81
CA LEU A 110 -7.31 -7.47 7.85
C LEU A 110 -8.70 -7.89 7.35
N ASP A 111 -9.73 -7.53 8.09
CA ASP A 111 -11.10 -7.50 7.60
C ASP A 111 -11.39 -6.10 7.04
N ARG A 112 -11.73 -6.02 5.75
CA ARG A 112 -11.90 -4.74 5.05
C ARG A 112 -13.23 -4.05 5.34
N ASP A 113 -14.23 -4.79 5.84
CA ASP A 113 -15.55 -4.23 6.13
C ASP A 113 -15.55 -3.56 7.52
N THR A 114 -14.92 -4.22 8.48
CA THR A 114 -14.85 -3.77 9.88
C THR A 114 -13.57 -3.00 10.20
N GLY A 115 -12.55 -3.08 9.33
CA GLY A 115 -11.21 -2.57 9.59
C GLY A 115 -10.43 -3.37 10.63
N ALA A 116 -10.97 -4.46 11.18
CA ALA A 116 -10.31 -5.22 12.23
C ALA A 116 -9.04 -5.91 11.71
N ILE A 117 -7.91 -5.71 12.38
CA ILE A 117 -6.62 -6.29 12.00
C ILE A 117 -6.02 -7.15 13.11
N ARG A 118 -5.40 -8.27 12.73
CA ARG A 118 -4.57 -9.09 13.61
C ARG A 118 -3.22 -9.31 12.98
N VAL A 119 -2.15 -9.02 13.71
CA VAL A 119 -0.76 -9.21 13.28
C VAL A 119 -0.07 -10.21 14.18
N ILE A 120 0.72 -11.10 13.57
CA ILE A 120 1.58 -12.06 14.26
C ILE A 120 2.98 -11.90 13.70
N ALA A 121 3.96 -11.69 14.59
CA ALA A 121 5.38 -11.72 14.28
C ALA A 121 6.00 -12.98 14.89
N LYS A 122 6.70 -13.77 14.08
CA LYS A 122 7.36 -15.00 14.50
C LYS A 122 8.81 -15.06 13.98
N PRO A 123 9.81 -15.21 14.87
CA PRO A 123 11.18 -15.44 14.47
C PRO A 123 11.33 -16.89 13.99
N THR A 124 12.16 -17.10 12.98
CA THR A 124 12.49 -18.45 12.50
C THR A 124 13.23 -19.22 13.59
N GLY A 125 12.83 -20.48 13.81
CA GLY A 125 13.52 -21.38 14.74
C GLY A 125 13.18 -21.21 16.22
N ALA A 126 12.25 -20.30 16.57
CA ALA A 126 11.86 -20.10 17.97
C ALA A 126 10.36 -20.42 18.21
N PRO A 127 10.01 -20.94 19.40
CA PRO A 127 8.63 -21.26 19.74
C PRO A 127 7.79 -20.01 20.00
N GLN A 128 8.40 -18.91 20.46
CA GLN A 128 7.69 -17.68 20.81
C GLN A 128 7.12 -16.93 19.58
N SER A 129 6.05 -16.17 19.82
CA SER A 129 5.45 -15.28 18.83
C SER A 129 4.91 -14.03 19.50
N TRP A 130 4.96 -12.90 18.79
CA TRP A 130 4.35 -11.66 19.21
C TRP A 130 3.07 -11.43 18.43
N ARG A 131 2.06 -10.89 19.10
CA ARG A 131 0.72 -10.76 18.56
C ARG A 131 0.16 -9.39 18.92
N GLY A 132 -0.48 -8.75 17.94
CA GLY A 132 -1.24 -7.52 18.13
C GLY A 132 -2.60 -7.65 17.47
N LYS A 133 -3.60 -6.99 18.05
CA LYS A 133 -4.90 -6.76 17.42
C LYS A 133 -5.10 -5.25 17.31
N GLY A 134 -5.86 -4.80 16.33
CA GLY A 134 -6.07 -3.38 16.13
C GLY A 134 -7.22 -3.11 15.19
N THR A 135 -7.35 -1.85 14.83
CA THR A 135 -8.32 -1.40 13.83
C THR A 135 -7.61 -0.51 12.83
N CYS A 136 -7.95 -0.68 11.56
CA CYS A 136 -7.47 0.13 10.47
C CYS A 136 -8.56 1.03 9.94
N LYS A 137 -8.16 2.23 9.51
CA LYS A 137 -9.00 3.17 8.77
C LYS A 137 -8.40 3.36 7.38
N THR A 138 -9.26 3.32 6.37
CA THR A 138 -8.87 3.65 5.01
C THR A 138 -8.73 5.16 4.90
N ARG A 139 -7.63 5.63 4.34
CA ARG A 139 -7.50 7.01 3.85
C ARG A 139 -7.54 6.97 2.33
N SER A 140 -8.50 7.68 1.76
CA SER A 140 -8.51 8.02 0.34
C SER A 140 -7.55 9.20 0.11
N GLY A 141 -6.77 9.11 -0.95
CA GLY A 141 -5.79 10.12 -1.36
C GLY A 141 -4.33 9.72 -1.11
N PRO A 142 -3.38 10.28 -1.88
CA PRO A 142 -1.97 10.00 -1.71
C PRO A 142 -1.50 10.40 -0.30
N PRO A 143 -0.53 9.68 0.29
CA PRO A 143 0.08 10.12 1.55
C PRO A 143 0.54 11.58 1.37
N PRO A 144 0.32 12.47 2.36
CA PRO A 144 0.70 13.87 2.23
C PRO A 144 2.16 13.93 1.79
N LYS A 145 2.44 14.68 0.71
CA LYS A 145 3.81 14.90 0.26
C LYS A 145 4.59 15.40 1.47
N ILE A 146 5.56 14.60 1.93
CA ILE A 146 6.56 15.08 2.87
C ILE A 146 7.37 16.10 2.08
N LEU A 147 7.00 17.38 2.21
CA LEU A 147 7.82 18.49 1.75
C LEU A 147 9.13 18.37 2.53
N ARG A 148 10.18 17.92 1.84
CA ARG A 148 11.55 17.96 2.33
C ARG A 148 12.08 19.36 2.14
#